data_AF-A0A430UMK5-F1
#
_entry.id   AF-A0A430UMK5-F1
#
_cell.length_a   1.000
_cell.length_b   1.000
_cell.length_c   1.000
_cell.angle_alpha   90.00
_cell.angle_beta   90.00
_cell.angle_gamma   90.00
#
_symmetry.space_group_name_H-M   'P 1'
#
loop_
_entity.id
_entity.type
_entity.pdbx_description
1 polymer ?
#
loop_
_entity_poly.entity_id
_entity_poly.type
_entity_poly.pdbx_seq_one_letter_code
_entity_poly.pdbx_strand_id
1 'polypeptide(L)'
;TERLAVDIGLSPLIATDRGDLLGRGFLRLLAAYDTEIQTIAKRAQREGRKLSQVPEYREAMGRLRGFLKNEVNRLLNRLVALHAPAVLVVERLDLRSPELSRRMNRLLSNFGRRYLKEKLARLGELYGI
;
A
#
# COMPACT_ATOMS: atom_id res chain seq x y z
N THR A 1 27.71 11.10 2.50
CA THR A 1 26.24 11.17 2.48
C THR A 1 25.70 9.77 2.36
N GLU A 2 25.05 9.24 3.39
CA GLU A 2 24.51 7.88 3.32
C GLU A 2 23.23 7.88 2.48
N ARG A 3 23.35 7.37 1.26
CA ARG A 3 22.22 7.06 0.38
C ARG A 3 21.64 5.71 0.83
N LEU A 4 20.32 5.57 0.73
CA LEU A 4 19.62 4.31 0.97
C LEU A 4 18.76 4.00 -0.25
N ALA A 5 19.03 2.88 -0.91
CA ALA A 5 18.22 2.41 -2.03
C ALA A 5 17.04 1.60 -1.51
N VAL A 6 15.86 1.84 -2.09
CA VAL A 6 14.60 1.27 -1.65
C VAL A 6 13.81 0.73 -2.84
N ASP A 7 13.46 -0.55 -2.78
CA ASP A 7 12.47 -1.17 -3.66
C ASP A 7 11.12 -1.27 -2.96
N ILE A 8 10.03 -0.95 -3.70
CA ILE A 8 8.67 -0.96 -3.18
C ILE A 8 7.83 -2.02 -3.88
N GLY A 9 7.45 -3.05 -3.12
CA GLY A 9 6.70 -4.21 -3.59
C GLY A 9 5.46 -4.53 -2.76
N LEU A 10 5.06 -5.80 -2.75
CA LEU A 10 3.92 -6.29 -1.95
C LEU A 10 4.31 -7.31 -0.87
N SER A 11 5.47 -7.96 -0.99
CA SER A 11 5.99 -8.92 -0.02
C SER A 11 7.50 -9.08 -0.18
N PRO A 12 8.32 -8.26 0.52
CA PRO A 12 7.94 -7.19 1.44
C PRO A 12 7.37 -5.94 0.74
N LEU A 13 6.76 -5.03 1.50
CA LEU A 13 6.36 -3.71 1.00
C LEU A 13 7.60 -2.84 0.72
N ILE A 14 8.63 -2.93 1.56
CA ILE A 14 9.89 -2.19 1.43
C ILE A 14 11.05 -3.17 1.54
N ALA A 15 11.95 -3.15 0.56
CA ALA A 15 13.25 -3.79 0.61
C ALA A 15 14.36 -2.74 0.47
N THR A 16 15.48 -2.89 1.18
CA THR A 16 16.62 -1.96 1.10
C THR A 16 17.88 -2.66 0.61
N ASP A 17 18.83 -1.88 0.07
CA ASP A 17 20.20 -2.34 -0.24
C ASP A 17 21.01 -2.75 1.02
N ARG A 18 20.50 -2.43 2.21
CA ARG A 18 21.06 -2.84 3.51
C ARG A 18 20.45 -4.14 4.06
N GLY A 19 19.54 -4.77 3.32
CA GLY A 19 18.94 -6.06 3.69
C GLY A 19 17.68 -5.95 4.56
N ASP A 20 17.10 -4.77 4.75
CA ASP A 20 15.83 -4.65 5.46
C ASP A 20 14.68 -5.17 4.60
N LEU A 21 13.79 -5.95 5.22
CA LEU A 21 12.56 -6.45 4.60
C LEU A 21 11.37 -6.07 5.49
N LEU A 22 10.71 -4.95 5.19
CA LEU A 22 9.61 -4.42 5.99
C LEU A 22 8.25 -4.69 5.32
N GLY A 23 7.26 -5.09 6.12
CA GLY A 23 5.91 -5.35 5.61
C GLY A 23 5.78 -6.69 4.88
N ARG A 24 6.52 -7.72 5.30
CA ARG A 24 6.46 -9.09 4.74
C ARG A 24 5.06 -9.73 4.73
N GLY A 25 4.14 -9.26 5.57
CA GLY A 25 2.74 -9.73 5.62
C GLY A 25 1.76 -8.93 4.76
N PHE A 26 2.23 -7.91 4.03
CA PHE A 26 1.37 -6.92 3.39
C PHE A 26 0.47 -7.55 2.32
N LEU A 27 1.03 -8.34 1.40
CA LEU A 27 0.27 -9.05 0.37
C LEU A 27 -0.84 -9.93 0.96
N ARG A 28 -0.55 -10.69 2.01
CA ARG A 28 -1.53 -11.56 2.69
C ARG A 28 -2.70 -10.75 3.26
N LEU A 29 -2.42 -9.60 3.89
CA LEU A 29 -3.47 -8.72 4.41
C LEU A 29 -4.31 -8.12 3.29
N LEU A 30 -3.68 -7.73 2.17
CA LEU A 30 -4.40 -7.24 1.00
C LEU A 30 -5.31 -8.31 0.38
N ALA A 31 -4.85 -9.56 0.33
CA ALA A 31 -5.64 -10.69 -0.17
C ALA A 31 -6.89 -10.94 0.71
N ALA A 32 -6.76 -10.78 2.03
CA ALA A 32 -7.89 -10.88 2.96
C ALA A 32 -8.94 -9.78 2.70
N TYR A 33 -8.50 -8.52 2.58
CA TYR A 33 -9.39 -7.41 2.21
C TYR A 33 -10.03 -7.61 0.84
N ASP A 34 -9.27 -8.07 -0.15
CA ASP A 34 -9.79 -8.32 -1.49
C ASP A 34 -10.88 -9.39 -1.46
N THR A 35 -10.65 -10.49 -0.75
CA THR A 35 -11.63 -11.57 -0.60
C THR A 35 -12.95 -11.07 0.00
N GLU A 36 -12.87 -10.27 1.07
CA GLU A 36 -14.03 -9.65 1.70
C GLU A 36 -14.79 -8.75 0.69
N ILE A 37 -14.08 -7.84 0.04
CA ILE A 37 -14.64 -6.87 -0.91
C ILE A 37 -15.28 -7.59 -2.11
N GLN A 38 -14.65 -8.63 -2.64
CA GLN A 38 -15.20 -9.43 -3.75
C GLN A 38 -16.46 -10.18 -3.33
N THR A 39 -16.50 -10.71 -2.11
CA THR A 39 -17.68 -11.39 -1.57
C THR A 39 -18.88 -10.45 -1.50
N ILE A 40 -18.69 -9.26 -0.92
CA ILE A 40 -19.73 -8.23 -0.84
C ILE A 40 -20.17 -7.80 -2.26
N ALA A 41 -19.21 -7.58 -3.16
CA ALA A 41 -19.52 -7.15 -4.52
C ALA A 41 -20.33 -8.19 -5.31
N LYS A 42 -20.01 -9.48 -5.18
CA LYS A 42 -20.77 -10.58 -5.80
C LYS A 42 -22.19 -10.68 -5.24
N ARG A 43 -22.38 -10.48 -3.94
CA ARG A 43 -23.72 -10.43 -3.32
C ARG A 43 -24.53 -9.27 -3.89
N ALA A 44 -23.98 -8.05 -3.88
CA ALA A 44 -24.65 -6.87 -4.39
C ALA A 44 -25.06 -7.01 -5.87
N GLN A 45 -24.20 -7.64 -6.69
CA GLN A 45 -24.50 -7.90 -8.10
C GLN A 45 -25.69 -8.85 -8.26
N ARG A 46 -25.78 -9.93 -7.47
CA ARG A 46 -26.93 -10.85 -7.48
C ARG A 46 -28.23 -10.16 -7.07
N GLU A 47 -28.15 -9.19 -6.17
CA GLU A 47 -29.28 -8.37 -5.71
C GLU A 47 -29.62 -7.22 -6.69
N GLY A 48 -28.87 -7.04 -7.79
CA GLY A 48 -29.08 -5.92 -8.73
C GLY A 48 -28.73 -4.54 -8.17
N ARG A 49 -27.97 -4.46 -7.08
CA ARG A 49 -27.64 -3.21 -6.39
C ARG A 49 -26.32 -2.61 -6.88
N LYS A 50 -26.28 -1.29 -7.01
CA LYS A 50 -25.02 -0.56 -7.29
C LYS A 50 -24.12 -0.61 -6.04
N LEU A 51 -22.82 -0.85 -6.23
CA LEU A 51 -21.85 -0.92 -5.12
C LEU A 51 -21.81 0.37 -4.27
N SER A 52 -22.07 1.54 -4.87
CA SER A 52 -22.16 2.81 -4.16
C SER A 52 -23.33 2.87 -3.15
N GLN A 53 -24.35 2.03 -3.32
CA GLN A 53 -25.53 1.95 -2.47
C GLN A 53 -25.43 0.83 -1.42
N VAL A 54 -24.28 0.14 -1.34
CA VAL A 54 -24.05 -0.95 -0.38
C VAL A 54 -23.16 -0.41 0.75
N PRO A 55 -23.71 -0.18 1.96
CA PRO A 55 -22.94 0.38 3.07
C PRO A 55 -21.70 -0.45 3.43
N GLU A 56 -21.86 -1.78 3.56
CA GLU A 56 -20.76 -2.69 3.93
C GLU A 56 -19.61 -2.65 2.91
N TYR A 57 -19.93 -2.49 1.62
CA TYR A 57 -18.93 -2.33 0.57
C TYR A 57 -18.12 -1.04 0.77
N ARG A 58 -18.80 0.07 1.04
CA ARG A 58 -18.15 1.36 1.29
C ARG A 58 -17.27 1.32 2.53
N GLU A 59 -17.74 0.68 3.59
CA GLU A 59 -16.98 0.49 4.83
C GLU A 59 -15.74 -0.38 4.62
N ALA A 60 -15.87 -1.53 3.94
CA ALA A 60 -14.74 -2.40 3.62
C ALA A 60 -13.68 -1.67 2.77
N MET A 61 -14.13 -0.91 1.77
CA MET A 61 -13.25 -0.05 0.97
C MET A 61 -12.59 1.04 1.82
N GLY A 62 -13.32 1.65 2.77
CA GLY A 62 -12.77 2.62 3.72
C GLY A 62 -11.68 2.02 4.60
N ARG A 63 -11.91 0.82 5.16
CA ARG A 63 -10.92 0.09 5.98
C ARG A 63 -9.67 -0.23 5.17
N LEU A 64 -9.81 -0.75 3.95
CA LEU A 64 -8.68 -1.00 3.05
C LEU A 64 -7.85 0.28 2.82
N ARG A 65 -8.52 1.39 2.48
CA ARG A 65 -7.86 2.68 2.23
C ARG A 65 -7.13 3.21 3.46
N GLY A 66 -7.76 3.11 4.63
CA GLY A 66 -7.15 3.48 5.91
C GLY A 66 -5.94 2.62 6.24
N PHE A 67 -6.05 1.30 6.08
CA PHE A 67 -4.95 0.35 6.26
C PHE A 67 -3.77 0.70 5.37
N LEU A 68 -4.00 0.87 4.05
CA LEU A 68 -2.95 1.21 3.09
C LEU A 68 -2.19 2.49 3.49
N LYS A 69 -2.92 3.55 3.80
CA LYS A 69 -2.34 4.83 4.24
C LYS A 69 -1.50 4.65 5.49
N ASN A 70 -2.05 3.97 6.50
CA ASN A 70 -1.39 3.82 7.80
C ASN A 70 -0.15 2.93 7.70
N GLU A 71 -0.22 1.82 6.97
CA GLU A 71 0.87 0.87 6.86
C GLU A 71 2.06 1.45 6.07
N VAL A 72 1.79 2.14 4.96
CA VAL A 72 2.82 2.87 4.21
C VAL A 72 3.52 3.89 5.10
N ASN A 73 2.75 4.72 5.83
CA ASN A 73 3.30 5.72 6.73
C ASN A 73 4.15 5.09 7.84
N ARG A 74 3.65 4.02 8.46
CA ARG A 74 4.32 3.32 9.55
C ARG A 74 5.67 2.76 9.10
N LEU A 75 5.71 2.09 7.95
CA LEU A 75 6.93 1.46 7.46
C LEU A 75 7.96 2.48 6.97
N LEU A 76 7.54 3.54 6.26
CA LEU A 76 8.46 4.59 5.83
C LEU A 76 9.00 5.41 7.01
N ASN A 77 8.18 5.72 8.02
CA ASN A 77 8.67 6.35 9.25
C ASN A 77 9.69 5.47 9.96
N ARG A 78 9.41 4.16 10.06
CA ARG A 78 10.35 3.20 10.65
C ARG A 78 11.66 3.16 9.87
N LEU A 79 11.61 3.14 8.54
CA LEU A 79 12.79 3.15 7.69
C LEU A 79 13.68 4.37 7.95
N VAL A 80 13.07 5.57 7.98
CA VAL A 80 13.80 6.82 8.27
C VAL A 80 14.36 6.81 9.70
N ALA A 81 13.61 6.31 10.68
CA ALA A 81 14.10 6.23 12.06
C ALA A 81 15.27 5.26 12.23
N LEU A 82 15.34 4.19 11.43
CA LEU A 82 16.41 3.20 11.49
C LEU A 82 17.71 3.68 10.86
N HIS A 83 17.63 4.40 9.74
CA HIS A 83 18.81 4.70 8.91
C HIS A 83 19.15 6.18 8.81
N ALA A 84 18.24 7.08 9.23
CA ALA A 84 18.35 8.52 9.07
C ALA A 84 18.99 8.93 7.72
N PRO A 85 18.50 8.39 6.58
CA PRO A 85 19.19 8.55 5.31
C PRO A 85 19.12 10.00 4.86
N ALA A 86 20.21 10.50 4.28
CA ALA A 86 20.24 11.85 3.72
C ALA A 86 19.65 11.89 2.30
N VAL A 87 19.56 10.75 1.63
CA VAL A 87 18.93 10.60 0.30
C VAL A 87 18.27 9.22 0.23
N LEU A 88 16.99 9.19 -0.15
CA LEU A 88 16.25 7.97 -0.49
C LEU A 88 16.18 7.79 -2.01
N VAL A 89 16.74 6.70 -2.53
CA VAL A 89 16.62 6.34 -3.94
C VAL A 89 15.54 5.28 -4.09
N VAL A 90 14.41 5.63 -4.72
CA VAL A 90 13.26 4.72 -4.88
C VAL A 90 13.21 4.20 -6.32
N GLU A 91 13.47 2.91 -6.52
CA GLU A 91 13.69 2.36 -7.86
C GLU A 91 12.39 1.95 -8.57
N ARG A 92 11.49 1.23 -7.89
CA ARG A 92 10.28 0.71 -8.51
C ARG A 92 9.10 0.79 -7.56
N LEU A 93 7.94 1.16 -8.11
CA LEU A 93 6.69 1.31 -7.38
C LEU A 93 5.62 0.41 -7.99
N ASP A 94 5.89 -0.90 -8.09
CA ASP A 94 4.94 -1.84 -8.70
C ASP A 94 4.14 -2.63 -7.66
N LEU A 95 2.96 -2.13 -7.33
CA LEU A 95 2.04 -2.73 -6.35
C LEU A 95 1.03 -3.69 -6.98
N ARG A 96 1.46 -4.51 -7.93
CA ARG A 96 0.61 -5.50 -8.59
C ARG A 96 1.00 -6.91 -8.21
N SER A 97 0.01 -7.78 -8.04
CA SER A 97 0.21 -9.21 -7.81
C SER A 97 -0.89 -10.03 -8.49
N PRO A 98 -0.55 -11.18 -9.11
CA PRO A 98 -1.55 -12.12 -9.66
C PRO A 98 -2.44 -12.73 -8.58
N GLU A 99 -2.03 -12.72 -7.30
CA GLU A 99 -2.83 -13.21 -6.17
C GLU A 99 -4.00 -12.28 -5.82
N LEU A 100 -4.00 -11.06 -6.35
CA LEU A 100 -5.03 -10.05 -6.11
C LEU A 100 -5.96 -9.94 -7.31
N SER A 101 -7.23 -9.64 -7.05
CA SER A 101 -8.20 -9.38 -8.10
C SER A 101 -7.78 -8.20 -8.98
N ARG A 102 -8.25 -8.19 -10.24
CA ARG A 102 -8.02 -7.05 -11.16
C ARG A 102 -8.47 -5.71 -10.54
N ARG A 103 -9.55 -5.74 -9.75
CA ARG A 103 -10.06 -4.55 -9.06
C ARG A 103 -9.06 -4.08 -7.98
N MET A 104 -8.54 -5.00 -7.17
CA MET A 104 -7.56 -4.68 -6.13
C MET A 104 -6.26 -4.17 -6.75
N ASN A 105 -5.74 -4.85 -7.79
CA ASN A 105 -4.55 -4.39 -8.52
C ASN A 105 -4.71 -2.96 -9.08
N ARG A 106 -5.88 -2.64 -9.64
CA ARG A 106 -6.19 -1.28 -10.11
C ARG A 106 -6.24 -0.28 -8.97
N LEU A 107 -6.82 -0.67 -7.83
CA LEU A 107 -6.86 0.19 -6.65
C LEU A 107 -5.46 0.48 -6.15
N LEU A 108 -4.61 -0.52 -5.98
CA LEU A 108 -3.23 -0.36 -5.48
C LEU A 108 -2.38 0.46 -6.44
N SER A 109 -2.52 0.24 -7.74
CA SER A 109 -1.79 0.98 -8.77
C SER A 109 -2.10 2.48 -8.75
N ASN A 110 -3.35 2.87 -8.49
CA ASN A 110 -3.74 4.29 -8.48
C ASN A 110 -3.60 4.91 -7.09
N PHE A 111 -4.18 4.26 -6.09
CA PHE A 111 -4.30 4.77 -4.73
C PHE A 111 -3.06 4.47 -3.90
N GLY A 112 -2.55 3.23 -3.92
CA GLY A 112 -1.35 2.86 -3.17
C GLY A 112 -0.14 3.67 -3.61
N ARG A 113 0.08 3.78 -4.93
CA ARG A 113 1.16 4.60 -5.49
C ARG A 113 1.05 6.07 -5.08
N ARG A 114 -0.16 6.63 -4.99
CA ARG A 114 -0.40 8.00 -4.56
C ARG A 114 0.07 8.24 -3.12
N TYR A 115 -0.31 7.39 -2.15
CA TYR A 115 0.13 7.58 -0.75
C TYR A 115 1.63 7.43 -0.58
N LEU A 116 2.25 6.49 -1.29
CA LEU A 116 3.70 6.34 -1.26
C LEU A 116 4.38 7.63 -1.73
N LYS A 117 3.95 8.18 -2.87
CA LYS A 117 4.48 9.46 -3.37
C LYS A 117 4.24 10.62 -2.41
N GLU A 118 3.02 10.78 -1.90
CA GLU A 118 2.68 11.83 -0.94
C GLU A 118 3.52 11.72 0.34
N LYS A 119 3.75 10.51 0.84
CA LYS A 119 4.57 10.29 2.03
C LYS A 119 6.05 10.55 1.76
N LEU A 120 6.59 10.09 0.64
CA LEU A 120 7.98 10.36 0.26
C LEU A 120 8.24 11.87 0.12
N ALA A 121 7.34 12.60 -0.57
CA ALA A 121 7.42 14.06 -0.68
C ALA A 121 7.44 14.74 0.70
N ARG A 122 6.52 14.34 1.58
CA ARG A 122 6.46 14.85 2.96
C ARG A 122 7.73 14.55 3.77
N LEU A 123 8.39 13.40 3.54
CA LEU A 123 9.65 13.10 4.20
C LEU A 123 10.76 14.04 3.74
N GLY A 124 10.82 14.37 2.45
CA GLY A 124 11.73 15.37 1.92
C GLY A 124 11.49 16.76 2.50
N GLU A 125 10.23 17.18 2.61
CA GLU A 125 9.88 18.48 3.22
C GLU A 125 10.27 18.58 4.70
N LEU A 126 10.05 17.52 5.49
CA LEU A 126 10.26 17.55 6.94
C LEU A 126 11.71 17.34 7.36
N TYR A 127 12.45 16.52 6.62
CA TYR A 127 13.78 16.05 7.02
C TYR A 127 14.88 16.40 6.02
N GLY A 128 14.54 17.03 4.89
CA GLY A 128 15.51 17.38 3.84
C GLY A 128 16.08 16.17 3.10
N ILE A 129 15.33 15.07 3.05
CA ILE A 129 15.68 13.78 2.40
C ILE A 129 15.37 13.80 0.90
#